data_AF-A0A1H1FQQ3-F1
#
_entry.id   AF-A0A1H1FQQ3-F1
#
_cell.length_a   1.000
_cell.length_b   1.000
_cell.length_c   1.000
_cell.angle_alpha   90.00
_cell.angle_beta   90.00
_cell.angle_gamma   90.00
#
_symmetry.space_group_name_H-M   'P 1'
#
loop_
_entity.id
_entity.type
_entity.pdbx_description
1 polymer ?
#
loop_
_entity_poly.entity_id
_entity_poly.type
_entity_poly.pdbx_seq_one_letter_code
_entity_poly.pdbx_strand_id
1 'polypeptide(L)'
;MPHPFTWVPGDHARHVSEDPVPPPGVEFPPDLTVTALCGREVTSAAGEIAWLWPTCPDCDGRARELVGAPPRTDSADGEQC
;
A
#
# COMPACT_ATOMS: atom_id res chain seq x y z
N MET A 1 16.16 -8.42 6.98
CA MET A 1 16.23 -8.05 5.55
C MET A 1 15.31 -6.86 5.37
N PRO A 2 15.77 -5.74 4.79
CA PRO A 2 14.86 -4.68 4.40
C PRO A 2 13.86 -5.27 3.39
N HIS A 3 12.58 -5.01 3.58
CA HIS A 3 11.57 -5.40 2.61
C HIS A 3 11.79 -4.55 1.35
N PRO A 4 11.68 -5.12 0.13
CA PRO A 4 11.99 -4.40 -1.11
C PRO A 4 11.01 -3.27 -1.42
N PHE A 5 9.91 -3.18 -0.67
CA PHE A 5 8.88 -2.16 -0.80
C PHE A 5 8.27 -1.86 0.57
N THR A 6 7.54 -0.75 0.67
CA THR A 6 6.83 -0.36 1.88
C THR A 6 5.37 -0.04 1.57
N TRP A 7 4.49 -0.39 2.51
CA TRP A 7 3.08 0.01 2.46
C TRP A 7 2.90 1.42 3.00
N VAL A 8 2.37 2.31 2.18
CA VAL A 8 2.11 3.71 2.50
C VAL A 8 0.59 3.95 2.47
N PRO A 9 -0.04 4.31 3.59
CA PRO A 9 -1.44 4.70 3.58
C PRO A 9 -1.60 6.08 2.93
N GLY A 10 -2.58 6.24 2.05
CA GLY A 10 -2.89 7.50 1.36
C GLY A 10 -4.02 7.30 0.37
N ASP A 11 -4.70 8.38 -0.03
CA ASP A 11 -5.81 8.31 -1.01
C ASP A 11 -6.90 7.25 -0.66
N HIS A 12 -7.25 7.14 0.63
CA HIS A 12 -8.21 6.16 1.17
C HIS A 12 -7.87 4.68 0.94
N ALA A 13 -6.62 4.35 0.61
CA ALA A 13 -6.13 3.00 0.45
C ALA A 13 -4.73 2.84 1.07
N ARG A 14 -4.27 1.59 1.19
CA ARG A 14 -2.86 1.29 1.45
C ARG A 14 -2.19 0.96 0.13
N HIS A 15 -1.21 1.77 -0.25
CA HIS A 15 -0.42 1.65 -1.46
C HIS A 15 0.93 1.01 -1.18
N VAL A 16 1.60 0.53 -2.22
CA VAL A 16 2.96 0.01 -2.13
C VAL A 16 3.87 0.93 -2.91
N SER A 17 5.02 1.28 -2.35
CA SER A 17 6.07 2.04 -3.01
C SER A 17 7.44 1.42 -2.77
N GLU A 18 8.33 1.57 -3.75
CA GLU A 18 9.76 1.25 -3.66
C GLU A 18 10.60 2.50 -3.33
N ASP A 19 9.96 3.66 -3.20
CA ASP A 19 10.64 4.91 -2.87
C ASP A 19 11.27 4.85 -1.46
N PRO A 20 12.34 5.62 -1.21
CA PRO A 20 12.90 5.75 0.13
C PRO A 20 11.87 6.33 1.09
N VAL A 21 11.51 5.55 2.10
CA VAL A 21 10.55 5.96 3.14
C VAL A 21 11.14 5.73 4.55
N PRO A 22 10.56 6.34 5.60
CA PRO A 22 10.95 6.06 6.97
C PRO A 22 10.93 4.55 7.28
N PRO A 23 11.77 4.08 8.22
CA PRO A 23 11.83 2.68 8.56
C PRO A 23 10.50 2.18 9.13
N PRO A 24 10.21 0.87 9.03
CA PRO A 24 9.00 0.27 9.58
C PRO A 24 8.80 0.62 11.06
N GLY A 25 7.56 0.89 11.46
CA GLY A 25 7.21 1.23 12.85
C GLY A 25 7.36 2.72 13.20
N VAL A 26 7.78 3.55 12.24
CA VAL A 26 7.71 5.01 12.36
C VAL A 26 6.50 5.51 11.57
N GLU A 27 5.76 6.47 12.13
CA GLU A 27 4.66 7.11 11.43
C GLU A 27 5.19 7.88 10.21
N PHE A 28 4.48 7.79 9.09
CA PHE A 28 4.82 8.58 7.92
C PHE A 28 4.62 10.07 8.22
N PRO A 29 5.59 10.93 7.88
CA PRO A 29 5.41 12.37 8.06
C PRO A 29 4.18 12.83 7.25
N PRO A 30 3.39 13.78 7.78
CA PRO A 30 2.37 14.44 6.97
C PRO A 30 3.07 15.06 5.76
N ASP A 31 2.47 14.92 4.57
CA ASP A 31 2.96 15.45 3.29
C ASP A 31 4.06 14.65 2.57
N LEU A 32 4.45 13.47 3.04
CA LEU A 32 5.34 12.59 2.26
C LEU A 32 4.62 12.07 1.02
N THR A 33 5.04 12.49 -0.16
CA THR A 33 4.53 11.95 -1.42
C THR A 33 5.46 10.88 -1.95
N VAL A 34 4.89 9.73 -2.31
CA VAL A 34 5.59 8.59 -2.91
C VAL A 34 4.98 8.20 -4.24
N THR A 35 5.78 7.60 -5.11
CA THR A 35 5.32 6.94 -6.32
C THR A 35 4.85 5.53 -5.97
N ALA A 36 3.55 5.29 -6.07
CA ALA A 36 2.98 3.97 -5.82
C ALA A 36 3.15 3.05 -7.03
N LEU A 37 3.22 1.74 -6.80
CA LEU A 37 3.31 0.72 -7.85
C LEU A 37 2.11 0.70 -8.80
N CYS A 38 0.97 1.28 -8.41
CA CYS A 38 -0.17 1.50 -9.29
C CYS A 38 0.02 2.70 -10.26
N GLY A 39 1.19 3.35 -10.24
CA GLY A 39 1.52 4.50 -11.10
C GLY A 39 0.98 5.84 -10.61
N ARG A 40 0.41 5.90 -9.40
CA ARG A 40 -0.12 7.14 -8.81
C ARG A 40 0.89 7.76 -7.85
N GLU A 41 0.95 9.09 -7.80
CA GLU A 41 1.56 9.80 -6.68
C GLU A 41 0.60 9.79 -5.49
N VAL A 42 1.09 9.36 -4.33
CA VAL A 42 0.29 9.19 -3.12
C VAL A 42 0.94 9.98 -1.99
N THR A 43 0.23 10.97 -1.47
CA THR A 43 0.60 11.66 -0.23
C THR A 43 0.18 10.82 0.96
N SER A 44 1.11 10.60 1.89
CA SER A 44 0.90 9.82 3.11
C SER A 44 -0.21 10.41 3.96
N ALA A 45 -1.09 9.55 4.44
CA ALA A 45 -2.05 9.86 5.48
C ALA A 45 -1.50 9.42 6.85
N ALA A 46 -1.80 10.22 7.87
CA ALA A 46 -1.47 9.94 9.27
C ALA A 46 -2.71 9.47 10.05
N GLY A 47 -2.48 8.91 11.24
CA GLY A 47 -3.55 8.48 12.15
C GLY A 47 -4.10 7.06 11.96
N GLU A 48 -4.82 6.58 12.97
CA GLU A 48 -5.26 5.18 13.11
C GLU A 48 -6.22 4.70 12.01
N ILE A 49 -7.07 5.58 11.49
CA ILE A 49 -8.06 5.23 10.45
C ILE A 49 -7.37 4.88 9.13
N ALA A 50 -6.25 5.52 8.82
CA ALA A 50 -5.51 5.29 7.58
C ALA A 50 -4.97 3.85 7.49
N TRP A 51 -4.72 3.21 8.64
CA TRP A 51 -4.29 1.82 8.73
C TRP A 51 -5.41 0.79 8.53
N LEU A 52 -6.67 1.21 8.63
CA LEU A 52 -7.84 0.37 8.42
C LEU A 52 -8.31 0.33 6.97
N TRP A 53 -7.75 1.19 6.11
CA TRP A 53 -8.13 1.25 4.70
C TRP A 53 -7.84 -0.04 3.93
N PRO A 54 -8.63 -0.35 2.88
CA PRO A 54 -8.35 -1.49 2.02
C PRO A 54 -6.98 -1.33 1.34
N THR A 55 -6.36 -2.45 0.97
CA THR A 55 -5.17 -2.41 0.12
C THR A 55 -5.58 -2.07 -1.32
N CYS A 56 -4.80 -1.21 -1.98
CA CYS A 56 -4.99 -0.96 -3.41
C CYS A 56 -4.75 -2.29 -4.16
N PRO A 57 -5.73 -2.80 -4.94
CA PRO A 57 -5.63 -4.11 -5.58
C PRO A 57 -4.48 -4.18 -6.59
N ASP A 58 -4.22 -3.11 -7.33
CA ASP A 58 -3.09 -3.02 -8.26
C ASP A 58 -1.75 -3.11 -7.53
N CYS A 59 -1.59 -2.34 -6.44
CA CYS A 59 -0.38 -2.39 -5.62
C CYS A 59 -0.18 -3.77 -4.98
N ASP A 60 -1.24 -4.41 -4.49
CA ASP A 60 -1.17 -5.76 -3.91
C ASP A 60 -0.72 -6.80 -4.97
N GLY A 61 -1.28 -6.73 -6.18
CA GLY A 61 -0.88 -7.57 -7.31
C GLY A 61 0.60 -7.40 -7.65
N ARG A 62 1.06 -6.16 -7.84
CA ARG A 62 2.48 -5.89 -8.14
C ARG A 62 3.42 -6.29 -7.00
N ALA A 63 3.03 -6.05 -5.75
CA ALA A 63 3.84 -6.45 -4.60
C ALA A 63 3.99 -7.98 -4.51
N ARG A 64 2.93 -8.73 -4.82
CA ARG A 64 2.98 -10.21 -4.90
C ARG A 64 3.92 -10.67 -6.02
N GLU A 65 3.83 -10.05 -7.21
CA GLU A 65 4.73 -10.33 -8.33
C GLU A 65 6.20 -10.11 -7.93
N LEU A 66 6.52 -9.00 -7.25
CA LEU A 66 7.88 -8.66 -6.81
C LEU A 66 8.52 -9.73 -5.90
N VAL A 67 7.72 -10.45 -5.11
CA VAL A 67 8.21 -11.48 -4.18
C VAL A 67 7.87 -12.90 -4.61
N GLY A 68 7.30 -13.09 -5.81
CA GLY A 68 6.89 -14.39 -6.32
C GLY A 68 5.75 -15.04 -5.51
N ALA A 69 4.92 -14.25 -4.83
CA ALA A 69 3.75 -14.75 -4.12
C ALA A 69 2.61 -15.06 -5.12
N PRO A 70 1.68 -15.97 -4.75
CA PRO A 70 0.48 -16.22 -5.55
C PRO A 70 -0.31 -14.91 -5.79
N PRO A 71 -1.04 -14.78 -6.91
CA PRO A 71 -1.88 -13.61 -7.15
C PRO A 71 -2.94 -13.46 -6.06
N ARG A 72 -3.45 -12.24 -5.90
CA ARG A 72 -4.57 -11.98 -5.00
C ARG A 72 -5.77 -12.77 -5.50
N THR A 73 -6.34 -13.60 -4.63
CA THR A 73 -7.67 -14.15 -4.89
C THR A 73 -8.66 -13.02 -4.68
N ASP A 74 -9.28 -12.54 -5.76
CA ASP A 74 -10.33 -11.56 -5.62
C ASP A 74 -11.50 -12.20 -4.87
N SER A 75 -11.82 -11.68 -3.69
CA SER A 75 -13.11 -11.95 -3.03
C SER A 75 -14.14 -10.98 -3.62
N ALA A 76 -14.32 -11.03 -4.94
CA ALA A 76 -15.39 -10.36 -5.66
C ALA A 76 -16.42 -11.42 -6.10
N ASP A 77 -16.83 -12.25 -5.15
CA ASP A 77 -18.07 -13.02 -5.21
C ASP A 77 -18.67 -12.90 -3.80
N GLY A 78 -19.42 -11.82 -3.61
CA GLY A 78 -19.84 -11.32 -2.31
C GLY A 78 -20.92 -10.28 -2.52
N GLU A 79 -22.02 -10.76 -3.09
CA GLU A 79 -23.34 -10.15 -3.05
C GLU A 79 -23.64 -9.48 -1.70
N GLN A 80 -24.49 -8.46 -1.74
CA GLN A 80 -24.92 -7.66 -0.60
C GLN A 80 -25.30 -8.51 0.64
N CYS A 81 -24.91 -8.05 1.83
CA CYS A 81 -25.57 -8.32 3.10
C CYS A 81 -25.88 -7.00 3.81
#